data_AF-A0A7V7WMR9-F1
#
_entry.id   AF-A0A7V7WMR9-F1
#
_cell.length_a   1.000
_cell.length_b   1.000
_cell.length_c   1.000
_cell.angle_alpha   90.00
_cell.angle_beta   90.00
_cell.angle_gamma   90.00
#
_symmetry.space_group_name_H-M   'P 1'
#
loop_
_entity.id
_entity.type
_entity.pdbx_description
1 polymer ?
#
loop_
_entity_poly.entity_id
_entity_poly.type
_entity_poly.pdbx_seq_one_letter_code
_entity_poly.pdbx_strand_id
1 'polypeptide(L)'
;MDNSYKTPRPKHLDSPDSYTPEDYGIDSEIYAEYEGFDMEEELPEESNTSVGGGGDIYREIEELSTFARSNGASAEIMKALEAKKSLAMQSAALSPEKREAILEGIRAELSELQGSIMTFVEQGPARDSLKKELQDLRGELQSEVEDGEQKESISKNIAEAEQALKNMDMESAQENFEEAKGELEAAKEEFKAQKAENKAEAESMLKDLEDKIEKSDIYDSTKEKLGKEVEAIRSQLDDEDVDFESIQTQLEALQKSASKELKITEMREAFTGFATKIPQFENAALTSSLAIDFANAMRSGDWSAFKSALNHFGSADANNTFHAVRQIIGTIFYDLAGSDETKLEQFLDLIPHDVRKAMYDKIMPTYAYNNHWSSNEPDRSARRLYGNYGKEVAARLEQSWQKDDIMVEENTSDPG
;
A
#
# COMPACT_ATOMS: atom_id res chain seq x y z
N MET A 1 18.79 -22.61 28.04
CA MET A 1 19.52 -21.43 28.56
C MET A 1 18.45 -20.43 28.96
N ASP A 2 18.23 -20.32 30.27
CA ASP A 2 17.51 -19.21 30.87
C ASP A 2 18.19 -17.89 30.52
N ASN A 3 17.40 -16.87 30.19
CA ASN A 3 17.57 -15.53 30.77
C ASN A 3 16.35 -14.66 30.48
N SER A 4 15.51 -14.60 31.51
CA SER A 4 14.37 -13.71 31.70
C SER A 4 14.79 -12.31 32.21
N TYR A 5 13.95 -11.31 31.90
CA TYR A 5 13.82 -9.97 32.49
C TYR A 5 14.90 -8.94 32.07
N LYS A 6 14.62 -7.64 31.85
CA LYS A 6 13.69 -6.73 32.54
C LYS A 6 13.29 -5.57 31.61
N THR A 7 12.01 -5.20 31.62
CA THR A 7 11.53 -3.86 31.25
C THR A 7 11.82 -2.86 32.38
N PRO A 8 12.18 -1.60 32.10
CA PRO A 8 12.41 -0.60 33.14
C PRO A 8 11.08 -0.06 33.68
N ARG A 9 10.93 -0.01 35.01
CA ARG A 9 9.90 0.78 35.68
C ARG A 9 10.20 2.28 35.53
N PRO A 10 9.18 3.16 35.40
CA PRO A 10 9.39 4.60 35.44
C PRO A 10 9.85 5.02 36.83
N LYS A 11 10.82 5.92 36.87
CA LYS A 11 11.27 6.61 38.07
C LYS A 11 10.14 7.45 38.64
N HIS A 12 10.03 7.46 39.96
CA HIS A 12 9.27 8.44 40.72
C HIS A 12 9.58 9.85 40.20
N LEU A 13 8.53 10.59 39.86
CA LEU A 13 8.59 12.04 39.70
C LEU A 13 8.98 12.63 41.05
N ASP A 14 10.15 13.27 41.05
CA ASP A 14 10.55 14.21 42.08
C ASP A 14 9.47 15.29 42.22
N SER A 15 9.19 15.64 43.47
CA SER A 15 8.29 16.72 43.90
C SER A 15 8.55 18.01 43.10
N PRO A 16 7.50 18.74 42.68
CA PRO A 16 7.70 20.08 42.16
C PRO A 16 8.16 21.01 43.28
N ASP A 17 9.16 21.82 42.94
CA ASP A 17 9.74 22.87 43.73
C ASP A 17 8.68 23.73 44.43
N SER A 18 8.97 24.06 45.69
CA SER A 18 8.25 25.02 46.51
C SER A 18 8.33 26.41 45.87
N TYR A 19 7.20 26.95 45.44
CA TYR A 19 7.08 28.37 45.12
C TYR A 19 7.17 29.20 46.40
N THR A 20 8.08 30.17 46.42
CA THR A 20 8.14 31.16 47.50
C THR A 20 7.23 32.35 47.19
N PRO A 21 6.71 33.05 48.21
CA PRO A 21 5.80 34.21 48.05
C PRO A 21 6.36 35.40 47.23
N GLU A 22 7.63 35.37 46.86
CA GLU A 22 8.33 36.45 46.16
C GLU A 22 8.02 36.49 44.65
N ASP A 23 7.49 35.40 44.07
CA ASP A 23 7.13 35.32 42.65
C ASP A 23 5.83 36.07 42.28
N TYR A 24 5.07 36.55 43.29
CA TYR A 24 3.79 37.24 43.09
C TYR A 24 3.81 38.74 43.47
N GLY A 25 4.98 39.32 43.74
CA GLY A 25 5.09 40.76 44.02
C GLY A 25 4.31 41.21 45.26
N ILE A 26 4.19 40.36 46.28
CA ILE A 26 3.53 40.66 47.55
C ILE A 26 4.60 41.07 48.58
N ASP A 27 4.42 42.23 49.19
CA ASP A 27 5.32 42.78 50.23
C ASP A 27 5.51 41.79 51.39
N SER A 28 6.76 41.46 51.69
CA SER A 28 7.19 40.40 52.62
C SER A 28 7.09 40.77 54.12
N GLU A 29 6.54 41.94 54.47
CA GLU A 29 6.45 42.41 55.86
C GLU A 29 5.24 41.87 56.65
N ILE A 30 4.38 41.04 56.06
CA ILE A 30 3.16 40.54 56.75
C ILE A 30 3.32 39.10 57.30
N TYR A 31 4.39 38.37 56.98
CA TYR A 31 4.49 36.92 57.24
C TYR A 31 5.43 36.47 58.38
N ALA A 32 5.88 37.37 59.26
CA ALA A 32 6.93 37.05 60.24
C ALA A 32 6.50 36.94 61.71
N GLU A 33 5.21 36.89 62.02
CA GLU A 33 4.74 36.49 63.35
C GLU A 33 3.61 35.47 63.18
N TYR A 34 3.53 34.50 64.09
CA TYR A 34 2.58 33.37 64.12
C TYR A 34 3.07 32.04 63.53
N GLU A 35 4.21 31.54 64.01
CA GLU A 35 4.37 30.09 64.24
C GLU A 35 4.04 29.77 65.70
N GLY A 36 3.00 28.96 65.91
CA GLY A 36 2.72 28.32 67.19
C GLY A 36 1.32 28.58 67.76
N PHE A 37 0.29 27.97 67.16
CA PHE A 37 -0.98 27.70 67.86
C PHE A 37 -1.54 26.34 67.42
N ASP A 38 -1.59 25.40 68.37
CA ASP A 38 -2.29 24.12 68.27
C ASP A 38 -3.79 24.39 68.06
N MET A 39 -4.36 23.82 66.99
CA MET A 39 -5.81 23.83 66.73
C MET A 39 -6.46 22.54 67.25
N GLU A 40 -6.90 22.57 68.50
CA GLU A 40 -8.07 21.81 68.94
C GLU A 40 -9.03 22.78 69.62
N GLU A 41 -9.96 23.39 68.87
CA GLU A 41 -11.19 23.88 69.48
C GLU A 41 -12.33 24.09 68.47
N GLU A 42 -13.53 23.99 69.02
CA GLU A 42 -14.83 23.71 68.43
C GLU A 42 -15.32 24.73 67.39
N LEU A 43 -16.10 24.22 66.42
CA LEU A 43 -16.93 25.04 65.53
C LEU A 43 -17.91 25.89 66.37
N PRO A 44 -17.94 27.22 66.22
CA PRO A 44 -18.96 28.01 66.92
C PRO A 44 -20.30 27.90 66.19
N GLU A 45 -21.33 27.62 66.97
CA GLU A 45 -22.73 27.67 66.58
C GLU A 45 -23.13 29.06 66.06
N GLU A 46 -24.07 29.05 65.12
CA GLU A 46 -24.64 30.18 64.40
C GLU A 46 -25.09 31.32 65.34
N SER A 47 -24.27 32.36 65.49
CA SER A 47 -24.73 33.65 66.03
C SER A 47 -25.18 34.57 64.89
N ASN A 48 -26.49 34.72 64.76
CA ASN A 48 -27.17 35.72 63.92
C ASN A 48 -26.88 37.15 64.39
N THR A 49 -25.69 37.65 64.06
CA THR A 49 -25.41 39.09 64.03
C THR A 49 -24.94 39.48 62.64
N SER A 50 -25.80 40.23 61.96
CA SER A 50 -25.55 40.95 60.71
C SER A 50 -24.30 41.84 60.80
N VAL A 51 -23.12 41.25 60.58
CA VAL A 51 -21.91 41.95 60.15
C VAL A 51 -21.88 41.84 58.63
N GLY A 52 -22.57 42.79 57.99
CA GLY A 52 -22.80 42.84 56.54
C GLY A 52 -21.50 42.91 55.75
N GLY A 53 -21.46 42.22 54.61
CA GLY A 53 -20.35 42.23 53.65
C GLY A 53 -19.90 40.82 53.26
N GLY A 54 -19.44 40.02 54.21
CA GLY A 54 -18.82 38.72 53.89
C GLY A 54 -19.80 37.61 53.52
N GLY A 55 -20.98 37.55 54.14
CA GLY A 55 -21.99 36.52 53.85
C GLY A 55 -22.53 36.57 52.41
N ASP A 56 -22.56 37.76 51.82
CA ASP A 56 -23.02 37.96 50.45
C ASP A 56 -22.02 37.45 49.41
N ILE A 57 -20.71 37.65 49.63
CA ILE A 57 -19.67 37.17 48.69
C ILE A 57 -19.55 35.65 48.70
N TYR A 58 -19.67 34.97 49.85
CA TYR A 58 -19.69 33.50 49.85
C TYR A 58 -20.85 32.95 49.05
N ARG A 59 -22.01 33.57 49.19
CA ARG A 59 -23.21 33.21 48.43
C ARG A 59 -23.00 33.45 46.94
N GLU A 60 -22.45 34.59 46.54
CA GLU A 60 -22.11 34.88 45.14
C GLU A 60 -21.15 33.84 44.56
N ILE A 61 -20.07 33.49 45.28
CA ILE A 61 -19.11 32.47 44.84
C ILE A 61 -19.78 31.10 44.70
N GLU A 62 -20.65 30.71 45.64
CA GLU A 62 -21.33 29.41 45.60
C GLU A 62 -22.39 29.35 44.49
N GLU A 63 -23.11 30.45 44.25
CA GLU A 63 -24.07 30.59 43.15
C GLU A 63 -23.36 30.50 41.80
N LEU A 64 -22.25 31.23 41.61
CA LEU A 64 -21.39 31.14 40.43
C LEU A 64 -20.78 29.75 40.25
N SER A 65 -20.32 29.10 41.33
CA SER A 65 -19.77 27.74 41.29
C SER A 65 -20.82 26.71 40.91
N THR A 66 -22.05 26.86 41.40
CA THR A 66 -23.17 25.98 41.07
C THR A 66 -23.57 26.17 39.62
N PHE A 67 -23.67 27.42 39.16
CA PHE A 67 -23.95 27.74 37.77
C PHE A 67 -22.87 27.20 36.83
N ALA A 68 -21.60 27.44 37.13
CA ALA A 68 -20.45 26.94 36.37
C ALA A 68 -20.45 25.40 36.29
N ARG A 69 -20.67 24.71 37.42
CA ARG A 69 -20.79 23.23 37.46
C ARG A 69 -21.96 22.73 36.62
N SER A 70 -23.13 23.35 36.74
CA SER A 70 -24.33 22.92 36.01
C SER A 70 -24.19 23.06 34.49
N ASN A 71 -23.30 23.94 34.04
CA ASN A 71 -23.00 24.16 32.63
C ASN A 71 -21.69 23.49 32.17
N GLY A 72 -20.99 22.75 33.04
CA GLY A 72 -19.77 22.04 32.67
C GLY A 72 -18.57 22.96 32.39
N ALA A 73 -18.46 24.07 33.11
CA ALA A 73 -17.32 24.99 33.01
C ALA A 73 -15.97 24.26 33.22
N SER A 74 -14.89 24.83 32.68
CA SER A 74 -13.56 24.22 32.73
C SER A 74 -13.05 24.02 34.16
N ALA A 75 -12.13 23.06 34.33
CA ALA A 75 -11.46 22.82 35.62
C ALA A 75 -10.72 24.06 36.14
N GLU A 76 -10.23 24.92 35.24
CA GLU A 76 -9.55 26.17 35.57
C GLU A 76 -10.50 27.20 36.17
N ILE A 77 -11.71 27.38 35.58
CA ILE A 77 -12.76 28.24 36.13
C ILE A 77 -13.17 27.74 37.52
N MET A 78 -13.34 26.42 37.66
CA MET A 78 -13.69 25.82 38.96
C MET A 78 -12.61 26.03 40.01
N LYS A 79 -11.33 25.85 39.65
CA LYS A 79 -10.19 26.09 40.54
C LYS A 79 -10.06 27.56 40.94
N ALA A 80 -10.32 28.49 40.01
CA ALA A 80 -10.32 29.92 40.29
C ALA A 80 -11.42 30.29 41.29
N LEU A 81 -12.65 29.79 41.10
CA LEU A 81 -13.77 30.01 42.04
C LEU A 81 -13.47 29.44 43.43
N GLU A 82 -12.86 28.25 43.50
CA GLU A 82 -12.47 27.63 44.77
C GLU A 82 -11.36 28.42 45.49
N ALA A 83 -10.38 28.96 44.74
CA ALA A 83 -9.36 29.86 45.28
C ALA A 83 -9.98 31.14 45.86
N LYS A 84 -10.99 31.73 45.19
CA LYS A 84 -11.71 32.90 45.71
C LYS A 84 -12.52 32.58 46.96
N LYS A 85 -13.13 31.39 47.03
CA LYS A 85 -13.81 30.92 48.24
C LYS A 85 -12.84 30.82 49.42
N SER A 86 -11.66 30.23 49.20
CA SER A 86 -10.62 30.12 50.23
C SER A 86 -10.11 31.49 50.66
N LEU A 87 -9.88 32.42 49.73
CA LEU A 87 -9.41 33.77 50.05
C LEU A 87 -10.44 34.56 50.87
N ALA A 88 -11.72 34.44 50.52
CA ALA A 88 -12.81 35.01 51.30
C ALA A 88 -12.81 34.46 52.74
N MET A 89 -12.63 33.14 52.92
CA MET A 89 -12.53 32.46 54.24
C MET A 89 -11.39 33.03 55.09
N GLN A 90 -10.20 33.15 54.49
CA GLN A 90 -9.03 33.66 55.18
C GLN A 90 -9.18 35.14 55.57
N SER A 91 -9.90 35.93 54.77
CA SER A 91 -10.15 37.35 55.05
C SER A 91 -10.96 37.61 56.33
N ALA A 92 -11.70 36.61 56.83
CA ALA A 92 -12.57 36.75 58.00
C ALA A 92 -11.80 37.03 59.31
N ALA A 93 -10.52 36.63 59.38
CA ALA A 93 -9.64 36.87 60.53
C ALA A 93 -8.99 38.27 60.52
N LEU A 94 -9.19 39.07 59.47
CA LEU A 94 -8.54 40.37 59.30
C LEU A 94 -9.35 41.52 59.89
N SER A 95 -8.70 42.68 60.03
CA SER A 95 -9.39 43.92 60.40
C SER A 95 -10.46 44.28 59.36
N PRO A 96 -11.56 44.95 59.75
CA PRO A 96 -12.67 45.27 58.85
C PRO A 96 -12.24 46.01 57.56
N GLU A 97 -11.29 46.94 57.67
CA GLU A 97 -10.77 47.69 56.52
C GLU A 97 -9.99 46.81 55.54
N LYS A 98 -9.14 45.90 56.04
CA LYS A 98 -8.39 44.96 55.20
C LYS A 98 -9.28 43.91 54.58
N ARG A 99 -10.29 43.44 55.34
CA ARG A 99 -11.31 42.49 54.88
C ARG A 99 -12.10 43.08 53.71
N GLU A 100 -12.62 44.30 53.85
CA GLU A 100 -13.43 44.93 52.79
C GLU A 100 -12.61 45.14 51.51
N ALA A 101 -11.33 45.53 51.62
CA ALA A 101 -10.46 45.67 50.45
C ALA A 101 -10.24 44.35 49.68
N ILE A 102 -10.04 43.23 50.40
CA ILE A 102 -9.91 41.90 49.78
C ILE A 102 -11.23 41.46 49.14
N LEU A 103 -12.35 41.67 49.85
CA LEU A 103 -13.68 41.32 49.36
C LEU A 103 -14.06 42.09 48.09
N GLU A 104 -13.69 43.37 47.99
CA GLU A 104 -13.91 44.16 46.78
C GLU A 104 -13.04 43.69 45.60
N GLY A 105 -11.78 43.29 45.87
CA GLY A 105 -10.94 42.64 44.86
C GLY A 105 -11.52 41.31 44.36
N ILE A 106 -12.04 40.49 45.29
CA ILE A 106 -12.74 39.25 44.96
C ILE A 106 -13.97 39.52 44.08
N ARG A 107 -14.76 40.55 44.37
CA ARG A 107 -15.93 40.92 43.54
C ARG A 107 -15.54 41.30 42.11
N ALA A 108 -14.48 42.08 41.94
CA ALA A 108 -14.00 42.45 40.60
C ALA A 108 -13.63 41.21 39.78
N GLU A 109 -12.87 40.29 40.37
CA GLU A 109 -12.48 39.04 39.72
C GLU A 109 -13.66 38.07 39.50
N LEU A 110 -14.66 38.06 40.39
CA LEU A 110 -15.88 37.29 40.18
C LEU A 110 -16.70 37.83 39.00
N SER A 111 -16.72 39.14 38.79
CA SER A 111 -17.37 39.74 37.62
C SER A 111 -16.68 39.32 36.31
N GLU A 112 -15.35 39.21 36.31
CA GLU A 112 -14.59 38.70 35.16
C GLU A 112 -14.88 37.21 34.92
N LEU A 113 -14.84 36.38 35.97
CA LEU A 113 -15.17 34.96 35.91
C LEU A 113 -16.61 34.73 35.42
N GLN A 114 -17.56 35.54 35.87
CA GLN A 114 -18.94 35.49 35.40
C GLN A 114 -19.03 35.77 33.91
N GLY A 115 -18.29 36.76 33.40
CA GLY A 115 -18.17 37.04 31.96
C GLY A 115 -17.64 35.83 31.19
N SER A 116 -16.55 35.22 31.66
CA SER A 116 -15.97 34.01 31.04
C SER A 116 -16.94 32.82 31.05
N ILE A 117 -17.68 32.61 32.14
CA ILE A 117 -18.68 31.54 32.23
C ILE A 117 -19.84 31.79 31.25
N MET A 118 -20.30 33.04 31.13
CA MET A 118 -21.36 33.37 30.18
C MET A 118 -20.92 33.14 28.73
N THR A 119 -19.72 33.56 28.35
CA THR A 119 -19.15 33.27 27.03
C THR A 119 -19.08 31.75 26.76
N PHE A 120 -18.65 30.97 27.76
CA PHE A 120 -18.58 29.52 27.66
C PHE A 120 -19.97 28.88 27.44
N VAL A 121 -20.98 29.34 28.18
CA VAL A 121 -22.37 28.85 28.07
C VAL A 121 -22.95 29.20 26.69
N GLU A 122 -22.73 30.43 26.23
CA GLU A 122 -23.22 30.89 24.93
C GLU A 122 -22.58 30.13 23.75
N GLN A 123 -21.29 29.82 23.85
CA GLN A 123 -20.55 29.10 22.80
C GLN A 123 -20.72 27.57 22.86
N GLY A 124 -21.18 27.01 23.98
CA GLY A 124 -21.30 25.57 24.21
C GLY A 124 -21.98 24.79 23.07
N PRO A 125 -23.18 25.19 22.60
CA PRO A 125 -23.87 24.51 21.51
C PRO A 125 -23.09 24.51 20.19
N ALA A 126 -22.46 25.63 19.84
CA ALA A 126 -21.66 25.75 18.62
C ALA A 126 -20.38 24.90 18.70
N ARG A 127 -19.71 24.91 19.86
CA ARG A 127 -18.52 24.09 20.12
C ARG A 127 -18.83 22.59 20.01
N ASP A 128 -19.93 22.15 20.60
CA ASP A 128 -20.31 20.75 20.59
C ASP A 128 -20.73 20.27 19.19
N SER A 129 -21.36 21.15 18.38
CA SER A 129 -21.63 20.89 16.96
C SER A 129 -20.34 20.74 16.17
N LEU A 130 -19.42 21.70 16.27
CA LEU A 130 -18.15 21.68 15.54
C LEU A 130 -17.28 20.48 15.93
N LYS A 131 -17.29 20.09 17.21
CA LYS A 131 -16.61 18.89 17.68
C LYS A 131 -17.15 17.61 17.04
N LYS A 132 -18.47 17.53 16.85
CA LYS A 132 -19.10 16.40 16.16
C LYS A 132 -18.72 16.40 14.68
N GLU A 133 -18.76 17.55 14.03
CA GLU A 133 -18.39 17.69 12.62
C GLU A 133 -16.92 17.33 12.37
N LEU A 134 -16.00 17.72 13.26
CA LEU A 134 -14.60 17.28 13.21
C LEU A 134 -14.44 15.76 13.37
N GLN A 135 -15.27 15.13 14.22
CA GLN A 135 -15.28 13.68 14.38
C GLN A 135 -15.77 12.99 13.10
N ASP A 136 -16.82 13.51 12.48
CA ASP A 136 -17.35 13.01 11.21
C ASP A 136 -16.30 13.19 10.09
N LEU A 137 -15.66 14.37 10.01
CA LEU A 137 -14.60 14.66 9.04
C LEU A 137 -13.38 13.73 9.18
N ARG A 138 -12.96 13.42 10.42
CA ARG A 138 -11.88 12.46 10.68
C ARG A 138 -12.28 11.04 10.23
N GLY A 139 -13.55 10.68 10.38
CA GLY A 139 -14.09 9.41 9.88
C GLY A 139 -14.00 9.33 8.36
N GLU A 140 -14.46 10.37 7.66
CA GLU A 140 -14.38 10.46 6.20
C GLU A 140 -12.93 10.45 5.69
N LEU A 141 -12.03 11.20 6.33
CA LEU A 141 -10.61 11.20 5.98
C LEU A 141 -9.98 9.81 6.07
N GLN A 142 -10.40 8.97 7.02
CA GLN A 142 -9.88 7.62 7.16
C GLN A 142 -10.35 6.69 6.06
N SER A 143 -11.58 6.87 5.54
CA SER A 143 -12.16 6.00 4.53
C SER A 143 -11.93 6.46 3.09
N GLU A 144 -11.77 7.76 2.84
CA GLU A 144 -11.82 8.34 1.48
C GLU A 144 -10.45 8.80 0.96
N VAL A 145 -9.45 8.97 1.85
CA VAL A 145 -8.11 9.45 1.45
C VAL A 145 -7.05 8.41 1.78
N GLU A 146 -6.44 7.89 0.72
CA GLU A 146 -5.33 6.94 0.78
C GLU A 146 -3.97 7.61 0.64
N ASP A 147 -3.90 8.77 -0.02
CA ASP A 147 -2.66 9.54 -0.20
C ASP A 147 -2.13 10.03 1.15
N GLY A 148 -0.89 9.64 1.48
CA GLY A 148 -0.28 9.93 2.77
C GLY A 148 0.00 11.41 3.02
N GLU A 149 0.37 12.17 1.98
CA GLU A 149 0.70 13.60 2.11
C GLU A 149 -0.57 14.43 2.27
N GLN A 150 -1.61 14.16 1.46
CA GLN A 150 -2.92 14.80 1.59
C GLN A 150 -3.55 14.49 2.95
N LYS A 151 -3.46 13.22 3.37
CA LYS A 151 -3.99 12.77 4.66
C LYS A 151 -3.30 13.43 5.84
N GLU A 152 -1.99 13.67 5.76
CA GLU A 152 -1.23 14.37 6.79
C GLU A 152 -1.65 15.84 6.90
N SER A 153 -1.79 16.55 5.76
CA SER A 153 -2.24 17.95 5.73
C SER A 153 -3.61 18.13 6.38
N ILE A 154 -4.61 17.34 5.93
CA ILE A 154 -5.97 17.42 6.46
C ILE A 154 -5.99 17.03 7.95
N SER A 155 -5.23 16.00 8.34
CA SER A 155 -5.12 15.58 9.75
C SER A 155 -4.55 16.67 10.65
N LYS A 156 -3.59 17.45 10.14
CA LYS A 156 -3.00 18.58 10.84
C LYS A 156 -4.04 19.67 11.08
N ASN A 157 -4.80 20.06 10.06
CA ASN A 157 -5.85 21.07 10.17
C ASN A 157 -6.96 20.63 11.15
N ILE A 158 -7.34 19.35 11.14
CA ILE A 158 -8.26 18.77 12.15
C ILE A 158 -7.67 18.90 13.57
N ALA A 159 -6.39 18.59 13.76
CA ALA A 159 -5.74 18.69 15.07
C ALA A 159 -5.64 20.14 15.56
N GLU A 160 -5.36 21.09 14.68
CA GLU A 160 -5.33 22.53 14.98
C GLU A 160 -6.73 23.05 15.35
N ALA A 161 -7.78 22.60 14.66
CA ALA A 161 -9.17 22.89 15.03
C ALA A 161 -9.55 22.31 16.40
N GLU A 162 -9.17 21.06 16.69
CA GLU A 162 -9.36 20.43 18.01
C GLU A 162 -8.62 21.18 19.13
N GLN A 163 -7.44 21.74 18.84
CA GLN A 163 -6.66 22.54 19.78
C GLN A 163 -7.29 23.92 20.02
N ALA A 164 -7.76 24.59 18.97
CA ALA A 164 -8.48 25.87 19.08
C ALA A 164 -9.77 25.71 19.90
N LEU A 165 -10.52 24.62 19.73
CA LEU A 165 -11.69 24.31 20.56
C LEU A 165 -11.36 24.13 22.04
N LYS A 166 -10.19 23.55 22.36
CA LYS A 166 -9.73 23.41 23.76
C LYS A 166 -9.39 24.78 24.37
N ASN A 167 -8.87 25.70 23.55
CA ASN A 167 -8.50 27.05 23.96
C ASN A 167 -9.69 28.04 23.95
N MET A 168 -10.91 27.57 23.64
CA MET A 168 -12.11 28.41 23.45
C MET A 168 -11.97 29.45 22.33
N ASP A 169 -11.10 29.18 21.35
CA ASP A 169 -10.92 30.01 20.16
C ASP A 169 -11.82 29.48 19.04
N MET A 170 -13.09 29.92 19.06
CA MET A 170 -14.09 29.44 18.11
C MET A 170 -13.83 29.93 16.67
N GLU A 171 -13.18 31.08 16.50
CA GLU A 171 -12.89 31.64 15.17
C GLU A 171 -11.82 30.79 14.47
N SER A 172 -10.69 30.56 15.13
CA SER A 172 -9.64 29.68 14.59
C SER A 172 -10.09 28.23 14.45
N ALA A 173 -10.93 27.73 15.37
CA ALA A 173 -11.49 26.38 15.24
C ALA A 173 -12.34 26.22 13.98
N GLN A 174 -13.15 27.23 13.65
CA GLN A 174 -14.02 27.20 12.50
C GLN A 174 -13.26 27.42 11.19
N GLU A 175 -12.25 28.29 11.19
CA GLU A 175 -11.35 28.48 10.05
C GLU A 175 -10.63 27.18 9.68
N ASN A 176 -9.96 26.54 10.64
CA ASN A 176 -9.23 25.28 10.42
C ASN A 176 -10.15 24.13 10.00
N PHE A 177 -11.40 24.11 10.49
CA PHE A 177 -12.40 23.12 10.06
C PHE A 177 -12.81 23.30 8.60
N GLU A 178 -13.13 24.52 8.17
CA GLU A 178 -13.51 24.78 6.78
C GLU A 178 -12.33 24.53 5.81
N GLU A 179 -11.10 24.82 6.24
CA GLU A 179 -9.89 24.47 5.48
C GLU A 179 -9.74 22.95 5.33
N ALA A 180 -9.78 22.20 6.44
CA ALA A 180 -9.71 20.73 6.41
C ALA A 180 -10.81 20.09 5.55
N LYS A 181 -12.03 20.63 5.62
CA LYS A 181 -13.17 20.17 4.83
C LYS A 181 -12.98 20.49 3.34
N GLY A 182 -12.49 21.68 3.01
CA GLY A 182 -12.19 22.08 1.63
C GLY A 182 -11.11 21.20 1.01
N GLU A 183 -10.04 20.92 1.76
CA GLU A 183 -8.97 20.01 1.34
C GLU A 183 -9.48 18.58 1.13
N LEU A 184 -10.34 18.07 2.04
CA LEU A 184 -10.94 16.74 1.88
C LEU A 184 -11.79 16.62 0.61
N GLU A 185 -12.65 17.61 0.34
CA GLU A 185 -13.48 17.61 -0.88
C GLU A 185 -12.63 17.73 -2.15
N ALA A 186 -11.55 18.51 -2.11
CA ALA A 186 -10.60 18.58 -3.22
C ALA A 186 -9.91 17.23 -3.47
N ALA A 187 -9.46 16.55 -2.41
CA ALA A 187 -8.85 15.22 -2.51
C ALA A 187 -9.82 14.18 -3.08
N LYS A 188 -11.09 14.20 -2.66
CA LYS A 188 -12.14 13.31 -3.21
C LYS A 188 -12.37 13.54 -4.70
N GLU A 189 -12.41 14.79 -5.15
CA GLU A 189 -12.60 15.11 -6.56
C GLU A 189 -11.37 14.74 -7.41
N GLU A 190 -10.16 14.93 -6.87
CA GLU A 190 -8.92 14.47 -7.51
C GLU A 190 -8.88 12.96 -7.65
N PHE A 191 -9.24 12.22 -6.59
CA PHE A 191 -9.33 10.76 -6.64
C PHE A 191 -10.33 10.26 -7.70
N LYS A 192 -11.52 10.89 -7.79
CA LYS A 192 -12.50 10.57 -8.84
C LYS A 192 -11.96 10.88 -10.24
N ALA A 193 -11.26 12.00 -10.41
CA ALA A 193 -10.66 12.37 -11.69
C ALA A 193 -9.59 11.36 -12.10
N GLN A 194 -8.70 10.98 -11.18
CA GLN A 194 -7.67 9.97 -11.42
C GLN A 194 -8.28 8.61 -11.78
N LYS A 195 -9.34 8.21 -11.06
CA LYS A 195 -10.08 6.98 -11.33
C LYS A 195 -10.69 6.97 -12.75
N ALA A 196 -11.27 8.09 -13.17
CA ALA A 196 -11.81 8.24 -14.51
C ALA A 196 -10.72 8.21 -15.59
N GLU A 197 -9.57 8.82 -15.34
CA GLU A 197 -8.40 8.78 -16.23
C GLU A 197 -7.86 7.36 -16.38
N ASN A 198 -7.62 6.65 -15.27
CA ASN A 198 -7.15 5.27 -15.28
C ASN A 198 -8.12 4.35 -16.03
N LYS A 199 -9.43 4.53 -15.84
CA LYS A 199 -10.46 3.79 -16.60
C LYS A 199 -10.36 4.06 -18.10
N ALA A 200 -10.28 5.34 -18.49
CA ALA A 200 -10.18 5.71 -19.90
C ALA A 200 -8.91 5.18 -20.57
N GLU A 201 -7.78 5.19 -19.85
CA GLU A 201 -6.52 4.60 -20.33
C GLU A 201 -6.65 3.09 -20.53
N ALA A 202 -7.18 2.37 -19.52
CA ALA A 202 -7.41 0.92 -19.60
C ALA A 202 -8.36 0.54 -20.75
N GLU A 203 -9.46 1.28 -20.93
CA GLU A 203 -10.40 1.09 -22.05
C GLU A 203 -9.73 1.30 -23.41
N SER A 204 -8.87 2.33 -23.53
CA SER A 204 -8.10 2.58 -24.74
C SER A 204 -7.14 1.43 -25.05
N MET A 205 -6.43 0.92 -24.04
CA MET A 205 -5.52 -0.23 -24.20
C MET A 205 -6.27 -1.51 -24.61
N LEU A 206 -7.42 -1.78 -23.98
CA LEU A 206 -8.26 -2.93 -24.34
C LEU A 206 -8.75 -2.83 -25.77
N LYS A 207 -9.19 -1.65 -26.21
CA LYS A 207 -9.64 -1.43 -27.58
C LYS A 207 -8.51 -1.62 -28.58
N ASP A 208 -7.32 -1.11 -28.30
CA ASP A 208 -6.15 -1.31 -29.15
C ASP A 208 -5.74 -2.79 -29.26
N LEU A 209 -5.86 -3.54 -28.15
CA LEU A 209 -5.62 -4.99 -28.14
C LEU A 209 -6.69 -5.73 -28.95
N GLU A 210 -7.96 -5.42 -28.74
CA GLU A 210 -9.10 -5.98 -29.47
C GLU A 210 -8.95 -5.77 -30.98
N ASP A 211 -8.62 -4.55 -31.41
CA ASP A 211 -8.37 -4.20 -32.81
C ASP A 211 -7.19 -5.00 -33.42
N LYS A 212 -6.10 -5.16 -32.67
CA LYS A 212 -4.92 -5.94 -33.10
C LYS A 212 -5.25 -7.42 -33.22
N ILE A 213 -5.94 -7.97 -32.23
CA ILE A 213 -6.42 -9.35 -32.22
C ILE A 213 -7.37 -9.58 -33.41
N GLU A 214 -8.31 -8.65 -33.65
CA GLU A 214 -9.32 -8.78 -34.68
C GLU A 214 -8.71 -8.80 -36.09
N LYS A 215 -7.77 -7.89 -36.36
CA LYS A 215 -7.11 -7.73 -37.67
C LYS A 215 -6.00 -8.75 -37.92
N SER A 216 -5.64 -9.55 -36.93
CA SER A 216 -4.56 -10.52 -37.04
C SER A 216 -5.00 -11.87 -37.61
N ASP A 217 -4.06 -12.57 -38.25
CA ASP A 217 -4.26 -13.94 -38.77
C ASP A 217 -3.94 -15.02 -37.70
N ILE A 218 -4.13 -14.71 -36.40
CA ILE A 218 -4.04 -15.72 -35.33
C ILE A 218 -5.19 -16.74 -35.45
N TYR A 219 -5.09 -17.89 -34.78
CA TYR A 219 -6.17 -18.89 -34.85
C TYR A 219 -7.47 -18.37 -34.24
N ASP A 220 -8.61 -18.78 -34.80
CA ASP A 220 -9.93 -18.46 -34.27
C ASP A 220 -10.09 -18.87 -32.80
N SER A 221 -9.52 -20.02 -32.41
CA SER A 221 -9.53 -20.51 -31.03
C SER A 221 -8.70 -19.64 -30.08
N THR A 222 -7.54 -19.14 -30.54
CA THR A 222 -6.73 -18.17 -29.80
C THR A 222 -7.43 -16.82 -29.72
N LYS A 223 -8.04 -16.37 -30.82
CA LYS A 223 -8.82 -15.13 -30.91
C LYS A 223 -10.00 -15.16 -29.95
N GLU A 224 -10.72 -16.28 -29.87
CA GLU A 224 -11.80 -16.49 -28.91
C GLU A 224 -11.29 -16.43 -27.46
N LYS A 225 -10.15 -17.07 -27.17
CA LYS A 225 -9.55 -17.05 -25.82
C LYS A 225 -9.15 -15.63 -25.41
N LEU A 226 -8.37 -14.94 -26.24
CA LEU A 226 -7.93 -13.56 -25.96
C LEU A 226 -9.13 -12.60 -25.91
N GLY A 227 -10.15 -12.81 -26.75
CA GLY A 227 -11.39 -12.04 -26.70
C GLY A 227 -12.15 -12.19 -25.38
N LYS A 228 -12.22 -13.41 -24.83
CA LYS A 228 -12.80 -13.65 -23.49
C LYS A 228 -12.00 -12.97 -22.38
N GLU A 229 -10.67 -12.95 -22.48
CA GLU A 229 -9.81 -12.23 -21.53
C GLU A 229 -10.03 -10.71 -21.61
N VAL A 230 -10.12 -10.14 -22.82
CA VAL A 230 -10.50 -8.73 -23.05
C VAL A 230 -11.87 -8.42 -22.42
N GLU A 231 -12.87 -9.25 -22.68
CA GLU A 231 -14.24 -9.04 -22.17
C GLU A 231 -14.31 -9.17 -20.64
N ALA A 232 -13.52 -10.09 -20.06
CA ALA A 232 -13.42 -10.23 -18.61
C ALA A 232 -12.85 -8.98 -17.94
N ILE A 233 -11.74 -8.42 -18.46
CA ILE A 233 -11.15 -7.18 -17.92
C ILE A 233 -12.10 -6.01 -18.14
N ARG A 234 -12.76 -5.92 -19.31
CA ARG A 234 -13.75 -4.87 -19.60
C ARG A 234 -14.92 -4.92 -18.60
N SER A 235 -15.41 -6.10 -18.25
CA SER A 235 -16.47 -6.24 -17.25
C SER A 235 -16.01 -5.80 -15.86
N GLN A 236 -14.74 -6.01 -15.48
CA GLN A 236 -14.22 -5.54 -14.20
C GLN A 236 -14.07 -4.01 -14.15
N LEU A 237 -13.75 -3.36 -15.28
CA LEU A 237 -13.68 -1.89 -15.37
C LEU A 237 -15.03 -1.19 -15.15
N ASP A 238 -16.15 -1.91 -15.28
CA ASP A 238 -17.49 -1.39 -15.01
C ASP A 238 -17.90 -1.50 -13.53
N ASP A 239 -17.13 -2.21 -12.69
CA ASP A 239 -17.37 -2.24 -11.24
C ASP A 239 -16.92 -0.94 -10.56
N GLU A 240 -17.75 -0.47 -9.61
CA GLU A 240 -17.46 0.75 -8.84
C GLU A 240 -16.27 0.58 -7.90
N ASP A 241 -15.95 -0.64 -7.45
CA ASP A 241 -14.85 -0.93 -6.52
C ASP A 241 -13.64 -1.55 -7.23
N VAL A 242 -13.46 -1.25 -8.52
CA VAL A 242 -12.36 -1.83 -9.30
C VAL A 242 -10.98 -1.44 -8.74
N ASP A 243 -10.15 -2.46 -8.56
CA ASP A 243 -8.73 -2.32 -8.24
C ASP A 243 -7.91 -2.15 -9.53
N PHE A 244 -7.45 -0.93 -9.78
CA PHE A 244 -6.69 -0.60 -10.99
C PHE A 244 -5.30 -1.24 -11.04
N GLU A 245 -4.69 -1.58 -9.92
CA GLU A 245 -3.37 -2.24 -9.90
C GLU A 245 -3.50 -3.68 -10.41
N SER A 246 -4.55 -4.38 -9.98
CA SER A 246 -4.94 -5.68 -10.52
C SER A 246 -5.28 -5.60 -12.01
N ILE A 247 -6.06 -4.60 -12.44
CA ILE A 247 -6.39 -4.41 -13.86
C ILE A 247 -5.14 -4.18 -14.71
N GLN A 248 -4.21 -3.34 -14.25
CA GLN A 248 -2.97 -3.07 -14.95
C GLN A 248 -2.13 -4.33 -15.12
N THR A 249 -2.01 -5.13 -14.05
CA THR A 249 -1.30 -6.42 -14.10
C THR A 249 -1.93 -7.38 -15.11
N GLN A 250 -3.26 -7.46 -15.14
CA GLN A 250 -4.00 -8.29 -16.10
C GLN A 250 -3.83 -7.79 -17.54
N LEU A 251 -3.84 -6.47 -17.76
CA LEU A 251 -3.61 -5.85 -19.07
C LEU A 251 -2.20 -6.14 -19.60
N GLU A 252 -1.18 -6.05 -18.75
CA GLU A 252 0.20 -6.37 -19.13
C GLU A 252 0.35 -7.84 -19.52
N ALA A 253 -0.26 -8.75 -18.74
CA ALA A 253 -0.27 -10.18 -19.03
C ALA A 253 -0.97 -10.47 -20.37
N LEU A 254 -2.13 -9.84 -20.61
CA LEU A 254 -2.89 -9.95 -21.85
C LEU A 254 -2.10 -9.39 -23.03
N GLN A 255 -1.48 -8.23 -22.89
CA GLN A 255 -0.64 -7.62 -23.94
C GLN A 255 0.55 -8.51 -24.30
N LYS A 256 1.19 -9.12 -23.29
CA LYS A 256 2.29 -10.07 -23.50
C LYS A 256 1.81 -11.34 -24.24
N SER A 257 0.66 -11.87 -23.83
CA SER A 257 0.00 -13.03 -24.46
C SER A 257 -0.35 -12.74 -25.93
N ALA A 258 -1.07 -11.64 -26.19
CA ALA A 258 -1.44 -11.22 -27.54
C ALA A 258 -0.20 -10.95 -28.41
N SER A 259 0.82 -10.28 -27.88
CA SER A 259 2.07 -10.02 -28.61
C SER A 259 2.82 -11.31 -28.97
N LYS A 260 2.79 -12.32 -28.10
CA LYS A 260 3.37 -13.64 -28.39
C LYS A 260 2.64 -14.30 -29.56
N GLU A 261 1.31 -14.29 -29.55
CA GLU A 261 0.49 -14.91 -30.61
C GLU A 261 0.64 -14.19 -31.96
N LEU A 262 0.68 -12.86 -31.96
CA LEU A 262 0.94 -12.06 -33.17
C LEU A 262 2.32 -12.40 -33.78
N LYS A 263 3.35 -12.49 -32.93
CA LYS A 263 4.70 -12.90 -33.36
C LYS A 263 4.73 -14.33 -33.90
N ILE A 264 3.96 -15.26 -33.31
CA ILE A 264 3.82 -16.62 -33.86
C ILE A 264 3.29 -16.52 -35.29
N THR A 265 2.25 -15.73 -35.54
CA THR A 265 1.68 -15.55 -36.88
C THR A 265 2.68 -14.98 -37.88
N GLU A 266 3.43 -13.93 -37.53
CA GLU A 266 4.50 -13.38 -38.38
C GLU A 266 5.55 -14.45 -38.72
N MET A 267 5.92 -15.27 -37.72
CA MET A 267 6.92 -16.32 -37.89
C MET A 267 6.40 -17.55 -38.66
N ARG A 268 5.08 -17.81 -38.72
CA ARG A 268 4.51 -18.91 -39.53
C ARG A 268 4.85 -18.79 -41.01
N GLU A 269 4.90 -17.57 -41.53
CA GLU A 269 5.31 -17.35 -42.93
C GLU A 269 6.75 -17.82 -43.14
N ALA A 270 7.65 -17.57 -42.19
CA ALA A 270 9.04 -18.03 -42.24
C ALA A 270 9.16 -19.56 -42.23
N PHE A 271 8.19 -20.28 -41.64
CA PHE A 271 8.14 -21.75 -41.66
C PHE A 271 7.51 -22.34 -42.93
N THR A 272 6.96 -21.51 -43.83
CA THR A 272 6.47 -22.00 -45.12
C THR A 272 7.66 -22.44 -45.98
N GLY A 273 7.71 -23.73 -46.31
CA GLY A 273 8.86 -24.33 -46.99
C GLY A 273 10.03 -24.68 -46.07
N PHE A 274 9.87 -24.64 -44.74
CA PHE A 274 10.93 -25.02 -43.80
C PHE A 274 11.48 -26.43 -44.06
N ALA A 275 10.61 -27.41 -44.30
CA ALA A 275 11.02 -28.79 -44.55
C ALA A 275 11.92 -28.94 -45.80
N THR A 276 11.80 -28.06 -46.79
CA THR A 276 12.63 -28.10 -48.01
C THR A 276 14.02 -27.49 -47.80
N LYS A 277 14.20 -26.70 -46.73
CA LYS A 277 15.47 -26.10 -46.32
C LYS A 277 16.34 -27.07 -45.53
N ILE A 278 15.78 -28.18 -45.06
CA ILE A 278 16.54 -29.13 -44.26
C ILE A 278 17.51 -29.92 -45.15
N PRO A 279 18.83 -29.90 -44.82
CA PRO A 279 19.83 -30.67 -45.53
C PRO A 279 19.50 -32.16 -45.56
N GLN A 280 19.53 -32.77 -46.76
CA GLN A 280 19.27 -34.19 -46.96
C GLN A 280 20.55 -34.99 -46.65
N PHE A 281 20.61 -35.62 -45.48
CA PHE A 281 21.71 -36.51 -45.06
C PHE A 281 21.19 -37.94 -44.79
N GLU A 282 22.02 -38.83 -44.23
CA GLU A 282 21.60 -40.18 -43.78
C GLU A 282 20.32 -40.08 -42.92
N ASN A 283 19.32 -40.92 -43.21
CA ASN A 283 17.94 -40.85 -42.69
C ASN A 283 17.08 -39.67 -43.15
N ALA A 284 17.35 -39.12 -44.34
CA ALA A 284 16.57 -38.08 -45.01
C ALA A 284 15.05 -38.22 -44.90
N ALA A 285 14.50 -39.44 -45.02
CA ALA A 285 13.06 -39.69 -44.92
C ALA A 285 12.52 -39.40 -43.51
N LEU A 286 13.25 -39.83 -42.48
CA LEU A 286 12.88 -39.58 -41.08
C LEU A 286 12.94 -38.08 -40.76
N THR A 287 14.06 -37.43 -41.08
CA THR A 287 14.23 -36.01 -40.83
C THR A 287 13.17 -35.20 -41.56
N SER A 288 12.90 -35.51 -42.83
CA SER A 288 11.89 -34.80 -43.62
C SER A 288 10.49 -34.99 -43.03
N SER A 289 10.13 -36.20 -42.58
CA SER A 289 8.84 -36.44 -41.91
C SER A 289 8.73 -35.62 -40.62
N LEU A 290 9.73 -35.70 -39.75
CA LEU A 290 9.71 -34.98 -38.47
C LEU A 290 9.69 -33.46 -38.67
N ALA A 291 10.34 -32.97 -39.71
CA ALA A 291 10.35 -31.56 -40.08
C ALA A 291 9.04 -31.06 -40.70
N ILE A 292 8.36 -31.91 -41.46
CA ILE A 292 7.00 -31.64 -41.95
C ILE A 292 6.05 -31.55 -40.76
N ASP A 293 6.11 -32.50 -39.81
CA ASP A 293 5.29 -32.48 -38.61
C ASP A 293 5.61 -31.25 -37.74
N PHE A 294 6.89 -30.88 -37.61
CA PHE A 294 7.32 -29.67 -36.92
C PHE A 294 6.78 -28.40 -37.59
N ALA A 295 6.95 -28.26 -38.91
CA ALA A 295 6.48 -27.09 -39.65
C ALA A 295 4.94 -26.99 -39.62
N ASN A 296 4.24 -28.13 -39.71
CA ASN A 296 2.80 -28.19 -39.57
C ASN A 296 2.36 -27.80 -38.15
N ALA A 297 3.09 -28.24 -37.11
CA ALA A 297 2.81 -27.86 -35.73
C ALA A 297 3.03 -26.35 -35.51
N MET A 298 4.14 -25.78 -36.01
CA MET A 298 4.37 -24.33 -35.98
C MET A 298 3.27 -23.54 -36.71
N ARG A 299 2.76 -24.08 -37.82
CA ARG A 299 1.71 -23.48 -38.63
C ARG A 299 0.28 -23.69 -38.14
N SER A 300 0.02 -24.72 -37.33
CA SER A 300 -1.33 -25.08 -36.83
C SER A 300 -1.50 -24.89 -35.32
N GLY A 301 -0.41 -24.69 -34.58
CA GLY A 301 -0.41 -24.67 -33.11
C GLY A 301 -0.65 -26.05 -32.50
N ASP A 302 -0.98 -27.06 -33.31
CA ASP A 302 -1.21 -28.43 -32.87
C ASP A 302 0.09 -29.23 -32.92
N TRP A 303 0.65 -29.46 -31.74
CA TRP A 303 1.89 -30.20 -31.55
C TRP A 303 1.68 -31.71 -31.37
N SER A 304 0.45 -32.22 -31.44
CA SER A 304 0.12 -33.62 -31.18
C SER A 304 0.85 -34.59 -32.12
N ALA A 305 0.83 -34.31 -33.43
CA ALA A 305 1.50 -35.13 -34.44
C ALA A 305 3.02 -35.14 -34.25
N PHE A 306 3.62 -33.96 -34.04
CA PHE A 306 5.06 -33.83 -33.79
C PHE A 306 5.49 -34.53 -32.49
N LYS A 307 4.73 -34.38 -31.40
CA LYS A 307 4.96 -35.10 -30.13
C LYS A 307 4.86 -36.61 -30.30
N SER A 308 3.84 -37.07 -31.02
CA SER A 308 3.67 -38.49 -31.36
C SER A 308 4.87 -39.02 -32.13
N ALA A 309 5.34 -38.30 -33.15
CA ALA A 309 6.52 -38.64 -33.93
C ALA A 309 7.78 -38.70 -33.04
N LEU A 310 8.04 -37.67 -32.23
CA LEU A 310 9.18 -37.65 -31.29
C LEU A 310 9.19 -38.86 -30.33
N ASN A 311 8.00 -39.29 -29.88
CA ASN A 311 7.87 -40.42 -28.96
C ASN A 311 7.94 -41.78 -29.65
N HIS A 312 7.46 -41.88 -30.89
CA HIS A 312 7.46 -43.11 -31.69
C HIS A 312 8.89 -43.59 -32.00
N PHE A 313 9.83 -42.65 -32.18
CA PHE A 313 11.24 -42.98 -32.31
C PHE A 313 11.84 -43.29 -30.93
N GLY A 314 11.56 -44.50 -30.45
CA GLY A 314 12.05 -45.06 -29.19
C GLY A 314 13.57 -45.30 -29.17
N SER A 315 14.05 -46.02 -28.15
CA SER A 315 15.50 -46.24 -27.91
C SER A 315 16.26 -46.94 -29.05
N ALA A 316 15.56 -47.65 -29.94
CA ALA A 316 16.17 -48.33 -31.08
C ALA A 316 16.64 -47.36 -32.19
N ASP A 317 16.06 -46.16 -32.26
CA ASP A 317 16.34 -45.13 -33.29
C ASP A 317 16.80 -43.80 -32.69
N ALA A 318 17.22 -43.78 -31.42
CA ALA A 318 17.59 -42.56 -30.69
C ALA A 318 18.67 -41.71 -31.38
N ASN A 319 19.61 -42.34 -32.10
CA ASN A 319 20.59 -41.63 -32.93
C ASN A 319 19.92 -40.90 -34.10
N ASN A 320 18.97 -41.54 -34.77
CA ASN A 320 18.29 -40.99 -35.93
C ASN A 320 17.37 -39.82 -35.51
N THR A 321 16.67 -39.94 -34.38
CA THR A 321 15.89 -38.85 -33.78
C THR A 321 16.78 -37.68 -33.35
N PHE A 322 17.93 -37.95 -32.71
CA PHE A 322 18.91 -36.93 -32.37
C PHE A 322 19.34 -36.13 -33.60
N HIS A 323 19.69 -36.83 -34.69
CA HIS A 323 20.11 -36.17 -35.93
C HIS A 323 18.98 -35.33 -36.54
N ALA A 324 17.75 -35.85 -36.53
CA ALA A 324 16.58 -35.13 -37.06
C ALA A 324 16.25 -33.86 -36.25
N VAL A 325 16.13 -33.96 -34.92
CA VAL A 325 15.86 -32.81 -34.04
C VAL A 325 16.97 -31.77 -34.15
N ARG A 326 18.23 -32.23 -34.18
CA ARG A 326 19.38 -31.33 -34.37
C ARG A 326 19.36 -30.62 -35.73
N GLN A 327 18.97 -31.29 -36.81
CA GLN A 327 18.84 -30.70 -38.14
C GLN A 327 17.71 -29.67 -38.19
N ILE A 328 16.60 -29.91 -37.50
CA ILE A 328 15.51 -28.94 -37.36
C ILE A 328 16.03 -27.67 -36.68
N ILE A 329 16.66 -27.78 -35.50
CA ILE A 329 17.17 -26.59 -34.79
C ILE A 329 18.33 -25.93 -35.56
N GLY A 330 19.17 -26.76 -36.20
CA GLY A 330 20.11 -26.39 -37.25
C GLY A 330 19.57 -25.39 -38.24
N THR A 331 18.47 -25.78 -38.86
CA THR A 331 17.80 -25.03 -39.92
C THR A 331 17.15 -23.76 -39.37
N ILE A 332 16.56 -23.82 -38.17
CA ILE A 332 16.02 -22.62 -37.50
C ILE A 332 17.14 -21.60 -37.27
N PHE A 333 18.29 -22.00 -36.73
CA PHE A 333 19.37 -21.07 -36.41
C PHE A 333 20.03 -20.48 -37.66
N TYR A 334 20.47 -21.33 -38.58
CA TYR A 334 21.28 -20.86 -39.71
C TYR A 334 20.45 -20.22 -40.82
N ASP A 335 19.22 -20.68 -41.04
CA ASP A 335 18.36 -20.18 -42.12
C ASP A 335 17.38 -19.11 -41.61
N LEU A 336 16.51 -19.47 -40.66
CA LEU A 336 15.44 -18.56 -40.22
C LEU A 336 15.94 -17.42 -39.34
N ALA A 337 16.81 -17.73 -38.38
CA ALA A 337 17.40 -16.75 -37.48
C ALA A 337 18.63 -16.04 -38.11
N GLY A 338 19.15 -16.54 -39.24
CA GLY A 338 20.32 -15.94 -39.89
C GLY A 338 21.57 -15.92 -39.01
N SER A 339 21.74 -16.94 -38.17
CA SER A 339 22.79 -17.03 -37.12
C SER A 339 22.68 -15.97 -36.00
N ASP A 340 21.52 -15.34 -35.84
CA ASP A 340 21.22 -14.44 -34.72
C ASP A 340 20.67 -15.24 -33.53
N GLU A 341 21.42 -15.21 -32.43
CA GLU A 341 21.08 -15.92 -31.20
C GLU A 341 19.77 -15.43 -30.57
N THR A 342 19.52 -14.12 -30.63
CA THR A 342 18.31 -13.52 -30.07
C THR A 342 17.08 -13.97 -30.85
N LYS A 343 17.20 -14.09 -32.18
CA LYS A 343 16.11 -14.59 -33.02
C LYS A 343 15.89 -16.09 -32.82
N LEU A 344 16.95 -16.86 -32.60
CA LEU A 344 16.80 -18.27 -32.26
C LEU A 344 16.01 -18.45 -30.96
N GLU A 345 16.33 -17.71 -29.92
CA GLU A 345 15.56 -17.71 -28.67
C GLU A 345 14.10 -17.35 -28.91
N GLN A 346 13.83 -16.31 -29.72
CA GLN A 346 12.46 -15.94 -30.11
C GLN A 346 11.72 -17.08 -30.82
N PHE A 347 12.38 -17.84 -31.71
CA PHE A 347 11.78 -19.00 -32.37
C PHE A 347 11.54 -20.17 -31.41
N LEU A 348 12.47 -20.42 -30.49
CA LEU A 348 12.33 -21.48 -29.49
C LEU A 348 11.19 -21.14 -28.51
N ASP A 349 11.03 -19.88 -28.11
CA ASP A 349 9.98 -19.42 -27.21
C ASP A 349 8.55 -19.66 -27.74
N LEU A 350 8.40 -19.88 -29.06
CA LEU A 350 7.13 -20.27 -29.69
C LEU A 350 6.81 -21.76 -29.54
N ILE A 351 7.82 -22.60 -29.37
CA ILE A 351 7.65 -24.04 -29.19
C ILE A 351 7.16 -24.26 -27.75
N PRO A 352 6.03 -24.95 -27.51
CA PRO A 352 5.54 -25.19 -26.16
C PRO A 352 6.60 -25.83 -25.25
N HIS A 353 6.56 -25.48 -23.97
CA HIS A 353 7.53 -25.94 -22.97
C HIS A 353 7.70 -27.47 -22.97
N ASP A 354 6.59 -28.22 -22.97
CA ASP A 354 6.60 -29.69 -22.98
C ASP A 354 7.24 -30.26 -24.26
N VAL A 355 7.07 -29.58 -25.39
CA VAL A 355 7.67 -29.96 -26.67
C VAL A 355 9.17 -29.65 -26.67
N ARG A 356 9.60 -28.47 -26.20
CA ARG A 356 11.03 -28.14 -26.08
C ARG A 356 11.76 -29.13 -25.18
N LYS A 357 11.15 -29.48 -24.05
CA LYS A 357 11.66 -30.49 -23.13
C LYS A 357 11.75 -31.86 -23.79
N ALA A 358 10.72 -32.30 -24.51
CA ALA A 358 10.75 -33.56 -25.26
C ALA A 358 11.86 -33.57 -26.33
N MET A 359 12.10 -32.45 -27.03
CA MET A 359 13.21 -32.31 -27.98
C MET A 359 14.57 -32.42 -27.27
N TYR A 360 14.74 -31.74 -26.13
CA TYR A 360 15.94 -31.81 -25.30
C TYR A 360 16.24 -33.23 -24.80
N ASP A 361 15.23 -33.92 -24.28
CA ASP A 361 15.34 -35.29 -23.76
C ASP A 361 15.75 -36.30 -24.83
N LYS A 362 15.45 -36.03 -26.11
CA LYS A 362 15.93 -36.85 -27.24
C LYS A 362 17.35 -36.53 -27.66
N ILE A 363 17.85 -35.33 -27.35
CA ILE A 363 19.20 -34.90 -27.70
C ILE A 363 20.23 -35.42 -26.68
N MET A 364 19.92 -35.33 -25.39
CA MET A 364 20.89 -35.55 -24.31
C MET A 364 21.45 -36.98 -24.18
N PRO A 365 20.65 -38.06 -24.24
CA PRO A 365 21.16 -39.43 -24.08
C PRO A 365 22.16 -39.82 -25.16
N THR A 366 21.88 -39.41 -26.40
CA THR A 366 22.74 -39.65 -27.57
C THR A 366 24.03 -38.82 -27.49
N TYR A 367 23.96 -37.61 -26.94
CA TYR A 367 25.12 -36.77 -26.69
C TYR A 367 26.09 -37.39 -25.66
N ALA A 368 25.55 -37.88 -24.54
CA ALA A 368 26.33 -38.56 -23.51
C ALA A 368 26.99 -39.86 -24.03
N TYR A 369 26.27 -40.64 -24.84
CA TYR A 369 26.77 -41.88 -25.45
C TYR A 369 27.92 -41.63 -26.45
N ASN A 370 27.78 -40.64 -27.34
CA ASN A 370 28.79 -40.33 -28.36
C ASN A 370 30.08 -39.71 -27.80
N ASN A 371 30.03 -39.06 -26.62
CA ASN A 371 31.22 -38.57 -25.94
C ASN A 371 32.01 -39.66 -25.19
N HIS A 372 31.39 -40.81 -24.91
CA HIS A 372 32.09 -41.97 -24.31
C HIS A 372 32.88 -42.79 -25.34
N TRP A 373 32.59 -42.67 -26.64
CA TRP A 373 33.38 -43.28 -27.73
C TRP A 373 34.61 -42.43 -28.07
N SER A 374 35.60 -42.46 -27.17
CA SER A 374 36.88 -41.77 -27.28
C SER A 374 38.04 -42.77 -27.46
N SER A 375 38.59 -42.85 -28.68
CA SER A 375 40.04 -42.63 -28.90
C SER A 375 40.54 -42.84 -30.34
N ASN A 376 39.86 -43.61 -31.21
CA ASN A 376 40.58 -44.22 -32.36
C ASN A 376 40.09 -43.92 -33.80
N GLU A 377 39.34 -42.87 -34.09
CA GLU A 377 38.95 -42.55 -35.49
C GLU A 377 39.30 -41.12 -35.97
N PRO A 378 39.59 -40.94 -37.29
CA PRO A 378 40.42 -39.84 -37.78
C PRO A 378 39.68 -38.55 -38.15
N ASP A 379 38.35 -38.53 -38.20
CA ASP A 379 37.62 -37.34 -38.67
C ASP A 379 37.33 -36.34 -37.54
N ARG A 380 38.34 -35.53 -37.22
CA ARG A 380 38.29 -34.49 -36.18
C ARG A 380 37.54 -33.22 -36.61
N SER A 381 37.34 -33.01 -37.90
CA SER A 381 36.79 -31.76 -38.47
C SER A 381 35.27 -31.75 -38.42
N ALA A 382 34.65 -32.88 -38.82
CA ALA A 382 33.22 -33.10 -38.61
C ALA A 382 32.91 -33.14 -37.10
N ARG A 383 33.71 -33.80 -36.25
CA ARG A 383 33.45 -33.81 -34.79
C ARG A 383 33.47 -32.42 -34.13
N ARG A 384 34.31 -31.47 -34.55
CA ARG A 384 34.35 -30.12 -33.95
C ARG A 384 33.15 -29.27 -34.33
N LEU A 385 32.79 -29.25 -35.62
CA LEU A 385 31.59 -28.53 -36.08
C LEU A 385 30.32 -29.19 -35.55
N TYR A 386 30.28 -30.53 -35.51
CA TYR A 386 29.06 -31.26 -35.16
C TYR A 386 28.89 -31.49 -33.65
N GLY A 387 29.97 -31.60 -32.89
CA GLY A 387 29.95 -31.83 -31.44
C GLY A 387 29.77 -30.56 -30.60
N ASN A 388 30.28 -29.41 -31.07
CA ASN A 388 30.06 -28.12 -30.41
C ASN A 388 28.64 -27.60 -30.69
N TYR A 389 28.15 -27.76 -31.92
CA TYR A 389 26.80 -27.35 -32.28
C TYR A 389 25.72 -28.15 -31.54
N GLY A 390 25.91 -29.47 -31.37
CA GLY A 390 24.98 -30.30 -30.58
C GLY A 390 24.92 -29.91 -29.10
N LYS A 391 26.05 -29.50 -28.50
CA LYS A 391 26.11 -28.95 -27.13
C LYS A 391 25.36 -27.64 -27.01
N GLU A 392 25.60 -26.75 -27.95
CA GLU A 392 25.03 -25.42 -27.96
C GLU A 392 23.52 -25.45 -28.18
N VAL A 393 23.05 -26.30 -29.08
CA VAL A 393 21.61 -26.57 -29.28
C VAL A 393 20.97 -27.19 -28.04
N ALA A 394 21.61 -28.18 -27.41
CA ALA A 394 21.09 -28.80 -26.19
C ALA A 394 21.04 -27.78 -25.04
N ALA A 395 22.11 -27.00 -24.84
CA ALA A 395 22.19 -25.98 -23.80
C ALA A 395 21.15 -24.86 -23.99
N ARG A 396 20.89 -24.44 -25.24
CA ARG A 396 19.87 -23.41 -25.51
C ARG A 396 18.44 -23.92 -25.33
N LEU A 397 18.16 -25.17 -25.72
CA LEU A 397 16.89 -25.79 -25.38
C LEU A 397 16.74 -25.88 -23.86
N GLU A 398 17.79 -26.32 -23.15
CA GLU A 398 17.83 -26.40 -21.68
C GLU A 398 17.52 -25.06 -21.02
N GLN A 399 18.24 -24.01 -21.41
CA GLN A 399 18.04 -22.66 -20.91
C GLN A 399 16.62 -22.15 -21.21
N SER A 400 16.09 -22.39 -22.41
CA SER A 400 14.77 -21.91 -22.83
C SER A 400 13.64 -22.62 -22.09
N TRP A 401 13.74 -23.90 -21.74
CA TRP A 401 12.69 -24.57 -20.97
C TRP A 401 12.84 -24.36 -19.46
N GLN A 402 14.06 -24.35 -18.91
CA GLN A 402 14.28 -24.05 -17.48
C GLN A 402 13.85 -22.62 -17.09
N LYS A 403 13.96 -21.66 -18.01
CA LYS A 403 13.47 -20.28 -17.80
C LYS A 403 11.96 -20.23 -17.52
N ASP A 404 11.18 -21.12 -18.14
CA ASP A 404 9.74 -21.19 -17.92
C ASP A 404 9.41 -21.86 -16.57
N ASP A 405 10.18 -22.87 -16.13
CA ASP A 405 10.00 -23.49 -14.81
C ASP A 405 10.30 -22.52 -13.65
N ILE A 406 11.34 -21.68 -13.79
CA ILE A 406 11.68 -20.65 -12.77
C ILE A 406 10.57 -19.58 -12.67
N MET A 407 10.00 -19.16 -13.80
CA MET A 407 8.89 -18.19 -13.84
C MET A 407 7.58 -18.74 -13.24
N VAL A 408 7.39 -20.06 -13.24
CA VAL A 408 6.23 -20.71 -12.61
C VAL A 408 6.44 -20.84 -11.09
N GLU A 409 7.66 -21.12 -10.63
CA GLU A 409 7.99 -21.17 -9.20
C GLU A 409 7.94 -19.77 -8.54
N GLU A 410 8.36 -18.71 -9.23
CA GLU A 410 8.25 -17.33 -8.71
C GLU A 410 6.80 -16.83 -8.61
N ASN A 411 5.89 -17.29 -9.48
CA ASN A 411 4.46 -16.92 -9.42
C ASN A 411 3.61 -17.80 -8.49
N THR A 412 4.17 -18.90 -7.97
CA THR A 412 3.48 -19.80 -7.01
C THR A 412 4.06 -19.72 -5.60
N SER A 413 5.11 -18.93 -5.42
CA SER A 413 5.67 -18.60 -4.12
C SER A 413 4.83 -17.49 -3.48
N ASP A 414 3.81 -17.93 -2.74
CA ASP A 414 3.01 -17.11 -1.83
C ASP A 414 3.95 -16.27 -0.93
N PRO A 415 3.90 -14.92 -0.96
CA PRO A 415 4.65 -14.10 -0.02
C PRO A 415 3.91 -14.16 1.31
N GLY A 416 4.26 -15.15 2.12
CA GLY A 416 3.82 -15.23 3.52
C GLY A 416 4.27 -14.07 4.38
#